data_AF-A0A6N4AB06-F1
#
_entry.id   AF-A0A6N4AB06-F1
#
_cell.length_a   1.000
_cell.length_b   1.000
_cell.length_c   1.000
_cell.angle_alpha   90.00
_cell.angle_beta   90.00
_cell.angle_gamma   90.00
#
_symmetry.space_group_name_H-M   'P 1'
#
loop_
_entity.id
_entity.type
_entity.pdbx_description
1 polymer ?
#
loop_
_entity_poly.entity_id
_entity_poly.type
_entity_poly.pdbx_seq_one_letter_code
_entity_poly.pdbx_strand_id
1 'polypeptide(L)'
;MADLKREELKKLLSPINKELRIHGGNENTVKITKLKAAQIDFLLELLNVHLDNYKTFARTKLEEFHAEDIKTLVNYKMPVSIHKITLPENDDEDCIWELIIGRLRFGSTEIILDLKKWEIIDDTVVG
;
A
#
# COMPACT_ATOMS: atom_id res chain seq x y z
N MET A 1 -21.68 3.73 -16.18
CA MET A 1 -21.21 3.60 -14.78
C MET A 1 -19.77 3.10 -14.69
N ALA A 2 -19.39 2.05 -15.44
CA ALA A 2 -18.01 1.54 -15.45
C ALA A 2 -16.95 2.58 -15.86
N ASP A 3 -17.24 3.45 -16.83
CA ASP A 3 -16.31 4.50 -17.26
C ASP A 3 -16.07 5.57 -16.18
N LEU A 4 -17.09 5.89 -15.38
CA LEU A 4 -16.97 6.86 -14.29
C LEU A 4 -16.02 6.34 -13.21
N LYS A 5 -16.20 5.08 -12.79
CA LYS A 5 -15.34 4.40 -11.82
C LYS A 5 -13.88 4.32 -12.30
N ARG A 6 -13.67 4.04 -13.58
CA ARG A 6 -12.31 4.01 -14.18
C ARG A 6 -11.62 5.37 -14.13
N GLU A 7 -12.33 6.46 -14.44
CA GLU A 7 -11.76 7.81 -14.38
C GLU A 7 -11.50 8.29 -12.95
N GLU A 8 -12.37 7.94 -12.00
CA GLU A 8 -12.12 8.19 -10.58
C GLU A 8 -10.89 7.43 -10.08
N LEU A 9 -10.82 6.14 -10.36
CA LEU A 9 -9.68 5.29 -9.98
C LEU A 9 -8.38 5.82 -10.59
N LYS A 10 -8.42 6.33 -11.82
CA LYS A 10 -7.24 6.93 -12.49
C LYS A 10 -6.68 8.14 -11.75
N LYS A 11 -7.55 8.99 -11.20
CA LYS A 11 -7.12 10.15 -10.39
C LYS A 11 -6.45 9.68 -9.10
N LEU A 12 -7.04 8.70 -8.42
CA LEU A 12 -6.52 8.15 -7.16
C LEU A 12 -5.22 7.35 -7.35
N LEU A 13 -5.12 6.56 -8.44
CA LEU A 13 -3.93 5.78 -8.74
C LEU A 13 -2.75 6.63 -9.22
N SER A 14 -2.95 7.84 -9.72
CA SER A 14 -1.86 8.69 -10.21
C SER A 14 -0.75 8.92 -9.16
N PRO A 15 -1.04 9.41 -7.93
CA PRO A 15 -0.04 9.53 -6.89
C PRO A 15 0.51 8.17 -6.42
N ILE A 16 -0.34 7.14 -6.36
CA ILE A 16 0.05 5.80 -5.91
C ILE A 16 1.03 5.14 -6.89
N ASN A 17 0.77 5.22 -8.19
CA ASN A 17 1.66 4.72 -9.24
C ASN A 17 2.98 5.48 -9.27
N LYS A 18 3.00 6.75 -8.83
CA LYS A 18 4.26 7.48 -8.65
C LYS A 18 5.08 6.88 -7.51
N GLU A 19 4.46 6.54 -6.38
CA GLU A 19 5.12 5.80 -5.28
C GLU A 19 5.62 4.43 -5.80
N LEU A 20 4.73 3.58 -6.33
CA LEU A 20 5.04 2.24 -6.81
C LEU A 20 6.19 2.21 -7.83
N ARG A 21 6.23 3.19 -8.75
CA ARG A 21 7.28 3.28 -9.77
C ARG A 21 8.67 3.57 -9.20
N ILE A 22 8.76 4.30 -8.09
CA ILE A 22 10.04 4.59 -7.44
C ILE A 22 10.64 3.30 -6.86
N HIS A 23 9.80 2.38 -6.39
CA HIS A 23 10.22 1.20 -5.63
C HIS A 23 10.37 -0.07 -6.47
N GLY A 24 9.47 -0.32 -7.41
CA GLY A 24 9.48 -1.54 -8.24
C GLY A 24 9.40 -1.27 -9.74
N GLY A 25 9.71 -0.04 -10.18
CA GLY A 25 9.67 0.33 -11.59
C GLY A 25 8.29 0.13 -12.22
N ASN A 26 8.26 -0.20 -13.52
CA ASN A 26 7.00 -0.39 -14.24
C ASN A 26 6.26 -1.70 -13.87
N GLU A 27 6.93 -2.64 -13.22
CA GLU A 27 6.37 -3.94 -12.85
C GLU A 27 5.35 -3.80 -11.73
N ASN A 28 5.62 -2.93 -10.76
CA ASN A 28 4.70 -2.66 -9.65
C ASN A 28 3.62 -1.62 -9.98
N THR A 29 3.66 -0.98 -11.14
CA THR A 29 2.62 0.01 -11.52
C THR A 29 1.29 -0.66 -11.89
N VAL A 30 0.20 -0.15 -11.33
CA VAL A 30 -1.15 -0.64 -11.61
C VAL A 30 -1.63 -0.05 -12.94
N LYS A 31 -1.87 -0.93 -13.93
CA LYS A 31 -2.37 -0.57 -15.27
C LYS A 31 -3.88 -0.77 -15.33
N ILE A 32 -4.65 0.33 -15.30
CA ILE A 32 -6.12 0.32 -15.30
C ILE A 32 -6.72 -0.46 -16.49
N THR A 33 -6.06 -0.43 -17.64
CA THR A 33 -6.49 -1.17 -18.84
C THR A 33 -6.44 -2.69 -18.67
N LYS A 34 -5.65 -3.20 -17.71
CA LYS A 34 -5.53 -4.62 -17.40
C LYS A 34 -6.44 -5.09 -16.25
N LEU A 35 -7.14 -4.17 -15.59
CA LEU A 35 -7.99 -4.50 -14.44
C LEU A 35 -9.36 -5.02 -14.87
N LYS A 36 -9.80 -6.10 -14.20
CA LYS A 36 -11.18 -6.57 -14.22
C LYS A 36 -12.09 -5.62 -13.43
N ALA A 37 -13.41 -5.70 -13.63
CA ALA A 37 -14.37 -4.85 -12.93
C ALA A 37 -14.29 -4.96 -11.40
N ALA A 38 -14.22 -6.19 -10.86
CA ALA A 38 -14.08 -6.43 -9.43
C ALA A 38 -12.79 -5.81 -8.85
N GLN A 39 -11.68 -5.87 -9.58
CA GLN A 39 -10.41 -5.26 -9.15
C GLN A 39 -10.44 -3.73 -9.15
N ILE A 40 -11.28 -3.12 -10.01
CA ILE A 40 -11.50 -1.67 -9.99
C ILE A 40 -12.27 -1.29 -8.73
N ASP A 41 -13.32 -2.04 -8.40
CA ASP A 41 -14.13 -1.80 -7.20
C ASP A 41 -13.31 -1.99 -5.93
N PHE A 42 -12.56 -3.10 -5.86
CA PHE A 42 -11.61 -3.37 -4.78
C PHE A 42 -10.59 -2.23 -4.59
N LEU A 43 -9.96 -1.76 -5.67
CA LEU A 43 -8.99 -0.66 -5.58
C LEU A 43 -9.64 0.66 -5.15
N LEU A 44 -10.86 0.95 -5.60
CA LEU A 44 -11.57 2.14 -5.15
C LEU A 44 -11.85 2.10 -3.66
N GLU A 45 -12.26 0.94 -3.13
CA GLU A 45 -12.48 0.74 -1.70
C GLU A 45 -11.18 0.84 -0.91
N LEU A 46 -10.13 0.13 -1.35
CA LEU A 46 -8.80 0.22 -0.74
C LEU A 46 -8.32 1.68 -0.64
N LEU A 47 -8.33 2.41 -1.75
CA LEU A 47 -7.77 3.76 -1.80
C LEU A 47 -8.60 4.80 -1.03
N ASN A 48 -9.93 4.66 -0.99
CA ASN A 48 -10.80 5.62 -0.33
C ASN A 48 -11.06 5.31 1.16
N VAL A 49 -11.01 4.04 1.56
CA VAL A 49 -11.46 3.60 2.89
C VAL A 49 -10.32 3.08 3.75
N HIS A 50 -9.46 2.22 3.21
CA HIS A 50 -8.54 1.41 4.04
C HIS A 50 -7.09 1.89 4.02
N LEU A 51 -6.63 2.47 2.91
CA LEU A 51 -5.21 2.71 2.68
C LEU A 51 -4.54 3.61 3.74
N ASP A 52 -5.23 4.64 4.23
CA ASP A 52 -4.67 5.55 5.24
C ASP A 52 -4.45 4.84 6.59
N ASN A 53 -5.34 3.92 6.96
CA ASN A 53 -5.20 3.11 8.16
C ASN A 53 -3.98 2.18 8.04
N TYR A 54 -3.79 1.52 6.90
CA TYR A 54 -2.61 0.69 6.67
C TYR A 54 -1.30 1.50 6.66
N LYS A 55 -1.30 2.71 6.05
CA LYS A 55 -0.16 3.63 6.12
C LYS A 55 0.15 4.05 7.55
N THR A 56 -0.87 4.26 8.38
CA THR A 56 -0.69 4.65 9.79
C THR A 56 -0.19 3.50 10.65
N PHE A 57 -0.72 2.29 10.43
CA PHE A 57 -0.21 1.07 11.07
C PHE A 57 1.26 0.83 10.72
N ALA A 58 1.59 0.83 9.42
CA ALA A 58 2.95 0.66 8.92
C ALA A 58 3.91 1.69 9.48
N ARG A 59 3.49 2.95 9.56
CA ARG A 59 4.28 4.04 10.15
C ARG A 59 4.66 3.73 11.59
N THR A 60 3.68 3.31 12.39
CA THR A 60 3.87 3.02 13.82
C THR A 60 4.89 1.89 14.00
N LYS A 61 4.72 0.79 13.27
CA LYS A 61 5.64 -0.37 13.31
C LYS A 61 7.06 -0.01 12.89
N LEU A 62 7.21 0.81 11.85
CA LEU A 62 8.53 1.27 11.40
C LEU A 62 9.17 2.26 12.39
N GLU A 63 8.38 3.10 13.06
CA GLU A 63 8.87 3.97 14.14
C GLU A 63 9.34 3.16 15.35
N GLU A 64 8.61 2.11 15.73
CA GLU A 64 9.00 1.18 16.79
C GLU A 64 10.29 0.44 16.43
N PHE A 65 10.41 -0.05 15.20
CA PHE A 65 11.61 -0.74 14.72
C PHE A 65 12.86 0.15 14.73
N HIS A 66 12.70 1.43 14.36
CA HIS A 66 13.77 2.43 14.35
C HIS A 66 13.81 3.30 15.62
N ALA A 67 13.20 2.87 16.72
CA ALA A 67 12.99 3.73 17.90
C ALA A 67 14.28 4.39 18.41
N GLU A 68 15.38 3.64 18.44
CA GLU A 68 16.68 4.17 18.89
C GLU A 68 17.31 5.14 17.88
N ASP A 69 17.12 4.92 16.57
CA ASP A 69 17.62 5.82 15.52
C ASP A 69 16.86 7.16 15.49
N ILE A 70 15.56 7.14 15.84
CA ILE A 70 14.70 8.32 15.77
C ILE A 70 14.63 9.09 17.10
N LYS A 71 15.10 8.50 18.20
CA LYS A 71 15.06 9.07 19.56
C LYS A 71 15.69 10.46 19.66
N THR A 72 16.68 10.75 18.82
CA THR A 72 17.38 12.04 18.78
C THR A 72 16.74 13.06 17.83
N LEU A 73 15.71 12.68 17.09
CA LEU A 73 15.06 13.51 16.08
C LEU A 73 13.81 14.18 16.65
N VAL A 74 13.82 15.51 16.71
CA VAL A 74 12.67 16.30 17.21
C VAL A 74 11.63 16.47 16.09
N ASN A 75 10.34 16.29 16.42
CA ASN A 75 9.21 16.40 15.49
C ASN A 75 9.32 15.48 14.25
N TYR A 76 9.97 14.34 14.41
CA TYR A 76 10.12 13.38 13.34
C TYR A 76 8.84 12.55 13.16
N LYS A 77 8.35 12.48 11.93
CA LYS A 77 7.27 11.58 11.52
C LYS A 77 7.80 10.68 10.43
N MET A 78 7.71 9.37 10.62
CA MET A 78 8.25 8.41 9.66
C MET A 78 7.49 8.51 8.32
N PRO A 79 8.19 8.88 7.22
CA PRO A 79 7.58 8.88 5.91
C PRO A 79 7.44 7.44 5.44
N VAL A 80 6.25 7.10 4.95
CA VAL A 80 5.92 5.78 4.40
C VAL A 80 5.41 5.93 2.97
N SER A 81 5.73 4.97 2.11
CA SER A 81 5.33 4.93 0.71
C SER A 81 4.94 3.50 0.33
N ILE A 82 4.03 3.36 -0.64
CA ILE A 82 3.60 2.05 -1.10
C ILE A 82 4.62 1.52 -2.10
N HIS A 83 5.16 0.33 -1.82
CA HIS A 83 6.16 -0.31 -2.66
C HIS A 83 5.53 -1.33 -3.61
N LYS A 84 4.49 -2.05 -3.14
CA LYS A 84 3.78 -3.08 -3.91
C LYS A 84 2.34 -3.23 -3.42
N ILE A 85 1.43 -3.50 -4.36
CA ILE A 85 0.06 -3.93 -4.10
C ILE A 85 -0.15 -5.20 -4.92
N THR A 86 -0.28 -6.35 -4.26
CA THR A 86 -0.65 -7.60 -4.93
C THR A 86 -2.17 -7.67 -4.94
N LEU A 87 -2.78 -7.41 -6.09
CA LEU A 87 -4.24 -7.45 -6.22
C LEU A 87 -4.73 -8.89 -6.19
N PRO A 88 -5.89 -9.14 -5.58
CA PRO A 88 -6.46 -10.46 -5.65
C PRO A 88 -7.06 -10.77 -7.02
N GLU A 89 -7.13 -12.07 -7.32
CA GLU A 89 -7.73 -12.54 -8.58
C GLU A 89 -9.25 -12.40 -8.59
N ASN A 90 -9.88 -12.55 -7.41
CA ASN A 90 -11.31 -12.44 -7.13
C ASN A 90 -11.54 -11.63 -5.84
N ASP A 91 -12.73 -11.03 -5.73
CA ASP A 91 -13.18 -10.26 -4.56
C ASP A 91 -14.17 -11.13 -3.76
N ASP A 92 -13.65 -12.11 -3.03
CA ASP A 92 -14.42 -13.00 -2.15
C ASP A 92 -14.01 -12.81 -0.68
N GLU A 93 -14.79 -13.35 0.28
CA GLU A 93 -14.53 -13.13 1.71
C GLU A 93 -13.26 -13.82 2.23
N ASP A 94 -12.75 -14.81 1.49
CA ASP A 94 -11.54 -15.56 1.83
C ASP A 94 -10.30 -15.08 1.06
N CYS A 95 -10.44 -13.97 0.35
CA CYS A 95 -9.43 -13.37 -0.47
C CYS A 95 -8.21 -12.93 0.35
N ILE A 96 -7.04 -13.51 0.05
CA ILE A 96 -5.76 -13.12 0.63
C ILE A 96 -4.98 -12.27 -0.37
N TRP A 97 -4.49 -11.13 0.09
CA TRP A 97 -3.70 -10.21 -0.70
C TRP A 97 -2.60 -9.55 0.13
N GLU A 98 -1.61 -8.96 -0.56
CA GLU A 98 -0.40 -8.44 0.07
C GLU A 98 -0.24 -6.94 -0.23
N LEU A 99 0.13 -6.19 0.81
CA LEU A 99 0.49 -4.78 0.73
C LEU A 99 1.87 -4.55 1.33
N ILE A 100 2.80 -4.02 0.54
CA ILE A 100 4.14 -3.68 1.01
C ILE A 100 4.27 -2.17 1.13
N ILE A 101 4.58 -1.70 2.33
CA ILE A 101 4.78 -0.28 2.66
C ILE A 101 6.18 -0.11 3.25
N GLY A 102 6.95 0.85 2.76
CA GLY A 102 8.30 1.05 3.28
C GLY A 102 8.75 2.49 3.22
N ARG A 103 10.07 2.67 3.41
CA ARG A 103 10.71 3.98 3.46
C ARG A 103 11.87 4.10 2.48
N LEU A 104 11.92 5.24 1.80
CA LEU A 104 12.95 5.59 0.83
C LEU A 104 14.38 5.84 1.37
N ARG A 105 14.56 6.19 2.64
CA ARG A 105 15.84 6.76 3.13
C ARG A 105 16.52 6.02 4.30
N PHE A 106 15.91 5.02 4.92
CA PHE A 106 16.55 4.23 5.98
C PHE A 106 16.60 2.76 5.54
N GLY A 107 17.71 2.34 4.94
CA GLY A 107 18.06 0.92 4.82
C GLY A 107 17.23 0.02 3.90
N SER A 108 16.11 0.49 3.33
CA SER A 108 15.09 -0.36 2.68
C SER A 108 14.22 -1.11 3.70
N THR A 109 13.92 -0.48 4.83
CA THR A 109 12.97 -1.05 5.78
C THR A 109 11.55 -1.01 5.20
N GLU A 110 10.91 -2.16 5.20
CA GLU A 110 9.57 -2.38 4.66
C GLU A 110 8.75 -3.19 5.66
N ILE A 111 7.44 -2.96 5.66
CA ILE A 111 6.47 -3.83 6.29
C ILE A 111 5.66 -4.52 5.21
N ILE A 112 5.61 -5.84 5.29
CA ILE A 112 4.78 -6.70 4.47
C ILE A 112 3.53 -6.97 5.29
N LEU A 113 2.38 -6.61 4.74
CA LEU A 113 1.08 -6.87 5.34
C LEU A 113 0.39 -7.94 4.51
N ASP A 114 0.09 -9.08 5.14
CA ASP A 114 -0.82 -10.07 4.57
C ASP A 114 -2.22 -9.80 5.10
N LEU A 115 -3.16 -9.64 4.16
CA LEU A 115 -4.52 -9.25 4.46
C LEU A 115 -5.49 -10.32 4.00
N LYS A 116 -6.46 -10.65 4.86
CA LYS A 116 -7.65 -11.41 4.49
C LYS A 116 -8.81 -10.43 4.39
N LYS A 117 -9.35 -10.24 3.18
CA LYS A 117 -10.31 -9.18 2.86
C LYS A 117 -9.76 -7.79 3.22
N TRP A 118 -10.06 -7.25 4.39
CA TRP A 118 -9.54 -5.95 4.87
C TRP A 118 -8.84 -6.04 6.24
N GLU A 119 -8.75 -7.24 6.81
CA GLU A 119 -8.12 -7.47 8.10
C GLU A 119 -6.67 -7.90 7.90
N ILE A 120 -5.76 -7.30 8.66
CA ILE A 120 -4.35 -7.71 8.70
C ILE A 120 -4.29 -9.02 9.47
N ILE A 121 -3.86 -10.10 8.80
CA ILE A 121 -3.72 -11.43 9.41
C ILE A 121 -2.28 -11.72 9.82
N ASP A 122 -1.32 -11.10 9.14
CA ASP A 122 0.10 -11.15 9.48
C ASP A 122 0.80 -9.84 9.10
N ASP A 123 1.83 -9.49 9.85
CA ASP A 123 2.70 -8.36 9.56
C ASP A 123 4.16 -8.69 9.82
N THR A 124 5.01 -8.45 8.82
CA THR A 124 6.46 -8.70 8.91
C THR A 124 7.22 -7.43 8.59
N VAL A 125 8.07 -6.98 9.51
CA VAL A 125 9.02 -5.89 9.28
C VAL A 125 10.36 -6.46 8.82
N VAL A 126 10.87 -5.97 7.69
CA VAL A 126 12.14 -6.36 7.08
C VAL A 126 13.01 -5.11 6.98
N GLY A 127 14.30 -5.17 7.36
CA GLY A 127 15.23 -4.04 7.33
C GLY A 127 16.69 -4.47 7.36
#